data_AF-A0A1P9WY34-F1
#
_entry.id   AF-A0A1P9WY34-F1
#
_cell.length_a   1.000
_cell.length_b   1.000
_cell.length_c   1.000
_cell.angle_alpha   90.00
_cell.angle_beta   90.00
_cell.angle_gamma   90.00
#
_symmetry.space_group_name_H-M   'P 1'
#
loop_
_entity.id
_entity.type
_entity.pdbx_description
1 polymer ?
#
loop_
_entity_poly.entity_id
_entity_poly.type
_entity_poly.pdbx_seq_one_letter_code
_entity_poly.pdbx_strand_id
1 'polypeptide(L)' 'MWYFLIRHDSVSTAQYQNLQQRASLTEVELFSEPYINWYVFSVEKQHYIAFMNYLDGEGISYDLTADRPSRDDLLAAMR' A
#
# COMPACT_ATOMS: atom_id res chain seq x y z
N MET A 1 -2.62 -0.46 -14.19
CA MET A 1 -2.91 -0.19 -12.77
C MET A 1 -1.57 -0.07 -12.06
N TRP A 2 -1.50 0.65 -10.95
CA TRP A 2 -0.32 0.64 -10.08
C TRP A 2 -0.73 0.09 -8.72
N TYR A 3 0.18 -0.64 -8.08
CA TYR A 3 -0.04 -1.20 -6.76
C TYR A 3 0.95 -0.60 -5.79
N PHE A 4 0.42 0.10 -4.79
CA PHE A 4 1.21 0.68 -3.70
C PHE A 4 1.10 -0.25 -2.50
N LEU A 5 2.24 -0.72 -2.02
CA LEU A 5 2.36 -1.64 -0.90
C LEU A 5 2.88 -0.85 0.29
N ILE A 6 2.10 -0.86 1.36
CA ILE A 6 2.41 -0.05 2.54
C ILE A 6 2.28 -0.95 3.75
N ARG A 7 3.27 -0.91 4.64
CA ARG A 7 3.22 -1.68 5.88
C ARG A 7 2.09 -1.16 6.77
N HIS A 8 1.34 -2.07 7.37
CA HIS A 8 0.22 -1.71 8.23
C HIS A 8 0.65 -0.87 9.44
N ASP A 9 1.84 -1.12 9.98
CA ASP A 9 2.36 -0.44 11.17
C ASP A 9 2.94 0.97 10.87
N SER A 10 3.11 1.34 9.60
CA SER A 10 3.67 2.63 9.20
C SER A 10 2.63 3.69 8.85
N VAL A 11 1.33 3.39 9.03
CA VAL A 11 0.23 4.28 8.63
C VAL A 11 -0.75 4.45 9.78
N SER A 12 -1.08 5.70 10.11
CA SER A 12 -2.15 5.99 11.06
C SER A 12 -3.53 5.66 10.48
N THR A 13 -4.52 5.43 11.33
CA THR A 13 -5.90 5.19 10.87
C THR A 13 -6.43 6.31 9.98
N ALA A 14 -6.10 7.57 10.28
CA ALA A 14 -6.53 8.72 9.49
C ALA A 14 -5.88 8.73 8.10
N GLN A 15 -4.58 8.43 8.02
CA GLN A 15 -3.88 8.32 6.75
C GLN A 15 -4.41 7.15 5.92
N TYR A 16 -4.65 6.00 6.54
CA TYR A 16 -5.24 4.83 5.89
C TYR A 16 -6.61 5.13 5.27
N GLN A 17 -7.50 5.79 6.02
CA GLN A 17 -8.82 6.19 5.50
C GLN A 17 -8.73 7.15 4.31
N ASN A 18 -7.79 8.10 4.35
CA ASN A 18 -7.55 9.00 3.22
C ASN A 18 -7.04 8.24 1.99
N LEU A 19 -6.13 7.27 2.16
CA LEU A 19 -5.64 6.42 1.08
C LEU A 19 -6.77 5.59 0.47
N GLN A 20 -7.64 5.00 1.30
CA GLN A 20 -8.81 4.24 0.84
C GLN A 20 -9.72 5.06 -0.07
N GLN A 21 -9.95 6.34 0.25
CA GLN A 21 -10.79 7.22 -0.57
C GLN A 21 -10.16 7.58 -1.93
N ARG A 22 -8.85 7.38 -2.09
CA ARG A 22 -8.09 7.75 -3.29
C ARG A 22 -7.74 6.55 -4.17
N ALA A 23 -7.73 5.35 -3.61
CA ALA A 23 -7.47 4.11 -4.33
C ALA A 23 -8.75 3.58 -5.00
N SER A 24 -8.59 2.90 -6.13
CA SER A 24 -9.70 2.19 -6.79
C SER A 24 -10.08 0.92 -6.02
N LEU A 25 -9.10 0.26 -5.39
CA LEU A 25 -9.30 -0.89 -4.52
C LEU A 25 -8.28 -0.86 -3.38
N THR A 26 -8.73 -1.23 -2.18
CA THR A 26 -7.85 -1.43 -1.03
C THR A 26 -8.00 -2.86 -0.53
N GLU A 27 -6.86 -3.53 -0.35
CA GLU A 27 -6.79 -4.88 0.20
C GLU A 27 -5.86 -4.89 1.41
N VAL A 28 -6.09 -5.83 2.32
CA VAL A 28 -5.22 -6.06 3.48
C VAL A 28 -4.72 -7.50 3.39
N GLU A 29 -3.42 -7.66 3.21
CA GLU A 29 -2.78 -8.97 3.30
C GLU A 29 -2.39 -9.24 4.75
N LEU A 30 -2.99 -10.27 5.32
CA LEU A 30 -2.79 -10.67 6.71
C LEU A 30 -1.69 -11.72 6.82
N PHE A 31 -0.72 -11.46 7.68
CA PHE A 31 0.32 -12.39 8.07
C PHE A 31 0.21 -12.74 9.56
N SER A 32 0.70 -13.93 9.92
CA SER A 32 0.84 -14.32 11.32
C SER A 32 2.16 -13.76 11.88
N GLU A 33 2.21 -13.58 13.20
CA GLU A 33 3.45 -13.21 13.90
C GLU A 33 4.60 -14.16 13.51
N PRO A 34 5.83 -13.65 13.30
CA PRO A 34 6.30 -12.27 13.58
C PRO A 34 6.15 -11.28 12.42
N TYR A 35 5.48 -11.66 11.33
CA TYR A 35 5.38 -10.83 10.12
C TYR A 35 4.30 -9.77 10.25
N ILE A 36 4.50 -8.65 9.56
CA ILE A 36 3.63 -7.49 9.61
C ILE A 36 2.64 -7.54 8.45
N ASN A 37 1.40 -7.12 8.71
CA ASN A 37 0.38 -7.03 7.68
C ASN A 37 0.72 -5.95 6.65
N TRP A 38 0.25 -6.12 5.43
CA TRP A 38 0.45 -5.16 4.36
C TRP A 38 -0.89 -4.62 3.85
N TYR A 39 -0.93 -3.32 3.56
CA TYR A 39 -1.96 -2.70 2.77
C TYR A 39 -1.55 -2.69 1.31
N VAL A 40 -2.46 -3.11 0.44
CA VAL A 40 -2.27 -3.11 -1.02
C VAL A 40 -3.31 -2.19 -1.63
N PHE A 41 -2.85 -1.06 -2.17
CA PHE A 41 -3.71 -0.08 -2.82
C PHE A 41 -3.57 -0.18 -4.34
N SER A 42 -4.66 -0.50 -5.02
CA SER A 42 -4.72 -0.45 -6.48
C SER A 42 -5.14 0.95 -6.92
N VAL A 43 -4.30 1.60 -7.72
CA VAL A 43 -4.48 2.98 -8.17
C VAL A 43 -4.47 3.04 -9.69
N GLU A 44 -5.52 3.63 -10.26
CA GLU A 44 -5.59 3.88 -11.70
C GLU A 44 -4.54 4.89 -12.16
N LYS A 45 -4.09 4.74 -13.42
CA LYS A 45 -3.03 5.58 -13.99
C LYS A 45 -3.34 7.08 -13.88
N GLN A 46 -4.60 7.47 -14.00
CA GLN A 46 -5.04 8.87 -13.90
C GLN A 46 -4.92 9.45 -12.47
N HIS A 47 -4.93 8.60 -11.44
CA HIS A 47 -4.82 8.99 -10.03
C HIS A 47 -3.42 8.79 -9.46
N TYR A 48 -2.52 8.13 -10.19
CA TYR A 48 -1.15 7.80 -9.77
C TYR A 48 -0.41 9.00 -9.17
N ILE A 49 -0.32 10.12 -9.91
CA ILE A 49 0.43 11.31 -9.46
C ILE A 49 -0.17 11.89 -8.19
N ALA A 50 -1.50 11.98 -8.10
CA ALA A 50 -2.18 12.51 -6.92
C ALA A 50 -2.00 11.62 -5.69
N PHE A 51 -2.00 10.29 -5.89
CA PHE A 51 -1.77 9.32 -4.83
C PHE A 51 -0.34 9.37 -4.31
N MET A 52 0.64 9.40 -5.23
CA MET A 52 2.06 9.52 -4.90
C MET A 52 2.36 10.82 -4.16
N ASN A 53 1.87 11.97 -4.64
CA ASN A 53 2.07 13.26 -3.98
C ASN A 53 1.52 13.28 -2.55
N TYR A 54 0.41 12.58 -2.28
CA TYR A 54 -0.13 12.47 -0.93
C TYR A 54 0.78 11.62 -0.04
N LEU A 55 1.27 10.47 -0.52
CA LEU A 55 2.20 9.62 0.22
C LEU A 55 3.48 10.38 0.58
N ASP A 56 4.07 11.07 -0.41
CA ASP A 56 5.28 11.86 -0.22
C ASP A 56 5.05 13.03 0.75
N GLY A 57 3.92 13.73 0.62
CA GLY A 57 3.55 14.85 1.49
C GLY A 57 3.32 14.44 2.96
N GLU A 58 2.80 13.23 3.17
CA GLU A 58 2.56 12.65 4.50
C GLU A 58 3.76 11.87 5.05
N GLY A 59 4.84 11.73 4.27
CA GLY A 59 6.03 10.96 4.64
C GLY A 59 5.78 9.45 4.76
N ILE A 60 4.79 8.91 4.05
CA ILE A 60 4.41 7.49 4.09
C ILE A 60 5.34 6.72 3.15
N SER A 61 6.11 5.77 3.69
CA SER A 61 6.93 4.87 2.89
C SER A 61 6.08 3.83 2.17
N TYR A 62 6.41 3.53 0.92
CA TYR A 62 5.68 2.58 0.09
C TYR A 62 6.62 1.85 -0.87
N ASP A 63 6.24 0.63 -1.25
CA ASP A 63 6.78 -0.06 -2.41
C ASP A 63 5.79 0.06 -3.58
N LEU A 64 6.33 0.20 -4.80
CA LEU A 64 5.53 0.37 -6.01
C LEU A 64 5.78 -0.80 -6.97
N THR A 65 4.72 -1.45 -7.40
CA THR A 65 4.76 -2.50 -8.43
C THR A 65 3.69 -2.27 -9.50
N ALA A 66 4.00 -2.69 -10.73
CA ALA A 66 3.08 -2.64 -11.87
C ALA A 66 2.07 -3.80 -11.86
N ASP A 67 2.43 -4.92 -11.23
CA ASP A 67 1.63 -6.13 -11.13
C ASP A 67 1.18 -6.35 -9.69
N ARG A 68 -0.01 -6.94 -9.50
CA ARG A 68 -0.54 -7.25 -8.17
C ARG A 68 0.41 -8.25 -7.49
N PRO A 69 1.00 -7.91 -6.34
CA PRO A 69 1.94 -8.82 -5.70
C PRO A 69 1.20 -10.05 -5.18
N SER A 70 1.90 -11.19 -5.21
CA SER A 70 1.47 -12.38 -4.51
C SER A 70 1.79 -12.26 -3.02
N ARG A 71 1.17 -13.13 -2.22
CA ARG A 71 1.51 -13.29 -0.80
C ARG A 71 2.99 -13.64 -0.59
N ASP A 72 3.58 -14.44 -1.48
CA ASP A 72 4.99 -14.83 -1.41
C ASP A 72 5.92 -13.64 -1.71
N ASP A 73 5.53 -12.75 -2.63
CA ASP A 73 6.28 -11.53 -2.94
C ASP A 73 6.30 -10.59 -1.73
N LEU A 74 5.15 -10.40 -1.09
CA LEU A 74 5.03 -9.60 0.14
C LEU A 74 5.82 -10.22 1.30
N LEU A 75 5.82 -11.55 1.41
CA LEU A 75 6.63 -12.25 2.42
C LEU A 75 8.14 -12.07 2.15
N ALA A 76 8.56 -12.11 0.89
CA ALA A 76 9.95 -11.90 0.50
C ALA A 76 10.44 -10.47 0.82
N ALA A 77 9.57 -9.47 0.73
CA ALA A 77 9.90 -8.08 1.08
C ALA A 77 10.16 -7.87 2.60
N MET A 78 9.75 -8.81 3.45
CA MET A 78 9.96 -8.75 4.91
C MET A 78 11.15 -9.60 5.40
N ARG A 79 11.74 -10.41 4.52
CA ARG A 79 12.89 -11.27 4.84
C ARG A 79 14.20 -10.54 4.58
#